data_AF-E3MNI3-F1
#
_entry.id   AF-E3MNI3-F1
#
_cell.length_a   1.000
_cell.length_b   1.000
_cell.length_c   1.000
_cell.angle_alpha   90.00
_cell.angle_beta   90.00
_cell.angle_gamma   90.00
#
_symmetry.space_group_name_H-M   'P 1'
#
loop_
_entity.id
_entity.type
_entity.pdbx_description
1 polymer ?
#
loop_
_entity_poly.entity_id
_entity_poly.type
_entity_poly.pdbx_seq_one_letter_code
_entity_poly.pdbx_strand_id
1 'polypeptide(L)'
;MKVLLGAVLVLFYALFVTATKGGLSKDEQKKLLDALNKDRLRAQQASKSIGFERLTYDLELEKKAAAFDCKPESYSSGVAMTALQWDSVGDELYEEVYKGIVFNVGLFDWRQTKIGCSKEITCTVKIAEGPEVPANLIGKEFVTVGGCILGPLTTDMFEGEKRAASKLGIPKATKYGDLLGIKISSGEEAKTGTLTSSGNSFGIVSFLAIMIFYL
;
A
#
# COMPACT_ATOMS: atom_id res chain seq x y z
N MET A 1 54.06 -7.14 -1.03
CA MET A 1 52.64 -7.57 -1.01
C MET A 1 51.99 -7.15 0.31
N LYS A 2 51.47 -5.92 0.43
CA LYS A 2 50.67 -5.48 1.59
C LYS A 2 49.64 -4.40 1.18
N VAL A 3 49.02 -4.54 0.01
CA VAL A 3 47.98 -3.61 -0.48
C VAL A 3 46.65 -4.33 -0.75
N LEU A 4 46.49 -5.57 -0.29
CA LEU A 4 45.32 -6.42 -0.60
C LEU A 4 44.36 -6.65 0.58
N LEU A 5 44.61 -6.05 1.76
CA LEU A 5 43.68 -6.18 2.90
C LEU A 5 42.60 -5.08 2.97
N GLY A 6 42.75 -3.97 2.23
CA GLY A 6 41.80 -2.85 2.29
C GLY A 6 40.56 -3.02 1.40
N ALA A 7 40.63 -3.86 0.36
CA ALA A 7 39.55 -3.97 -0.63
C ALA A 7 38.49 -5.03 -0.30
N VAL A 8 38.74 -5.91 0.68
CA VAL A 8 37.84 -7.04 0.99
C VAL A 8 36.77 -6.67 2.02
N LEU A 9 36.99 -5.65 2.86
CA LEU A 9 36.00 -5.24 3.86
C LEU A 9 34.92 -4.26 3.34
N VAL A 10 35.17 -3.57 2.23
CA VAL A 10 34.21 -2.61 1.67
C VAL A 10 33.15 -3.29 0.79
N LEU A 11 33.41 -4.52 0.33
CA LEU A 11 32.47 -5.25 -0.53
C LEU A 11 31.34 -5.98 0.24
N PHE A 12 31.49 -6.19 1.55
CA PHE A 12 30.54 -7.01 2.32
C PHE A 12 29.32 -6.25 2.88
N TYR A 13 29.29 -4.92 2.83
CA TYR A 13 28.12 -4.13 3.27
C TYR A 13 27.10 -3.86 2.15
N ALA A 14 27.37 -4.28 0.91
CA ALA A 14 26.51 -4.02 -0.26
C ALA A 14 25.49 -5.13 -0.56
N LEU A 15 25.47 -6.23 0.20
CA LEU A 15 24.58 -7.38 0.04
C LEU A 15 24.05 -7.65 1.47
N PHE A 16 22.82 -7.35 1.89
CA PHE A 16 21.53 -7.80 1.38
C PHE A 16 20.47 -6.73 1.70
N VAL A 17 20.09 -5.91 0.73
CA VAL A 17 18.69 -5.49 0.65
C VAL A 17 18.11 -6.44 -0.38
N THR A 18 17.61 -7.59 0.06
CA THR A 18 16.64 -8.30 -0.77
C THR A 18 15.52 -7.29 -0.97
N ALA A 19 15.45 -6.70 -2.16
CA ALA A 19 14.26 -5.97 -2.56
C ALA A 19 13.13 -7.00 -2.45
N THR A 20 12.39 -6.91 -1.35
CA THR A 20 11.09 -7.53 -1.16
C THR A 20 10.31 -7.12 -2.40
N LYS A 21 10.11 -8.07 -3.31
CA LYS A 21 9.29 -7.86 -4.50
C LYS A 21 7.94 -7.33 -3.98
N GLY A 22 7.61 -6.08 -4.28
CA GLY A 22 6.46 -5.38 -3.68
C GLY A 22 6.74 -4.20 -2.73
N GLY A 23 7.96 -4.06 -2.21
CA GLY A 23 8.33 -2.98 -1.29
C GLY A 23 8.56 -1.61 -1.94
N LEU A 24 8.79 -0.59 -1.11
CA LEU A 24 9.18 0.75 -1.57
C LEU A 24 10.70 0.82 -1.72
N SER A 25 11.19 1.47 -2.78
CA SER A 25 12.61 1.84 -2.88
C SER A 25 13.00 2.83 -1.79
N LYS A 26 14.29 2.94 -1.45
CA LYS A 26 14.76 3.88 -0.41
C LYS A 26 14.32 5.34 -0.66
N ASP A 27 14.28 5.76 -1.92
CA ASP A 27 13.83 7.08 -2.30
C ASP A 27 12.32 7.24 -2.11
N GLU A 28 11.52 6.22 -2.46
CA GLU A 28 10.08 6.18 -2.21
C GLU A 28 9.77 6.15 -0.71
N GLN A 29 10.49 5.35 0.08
CA GLN A 29 10.39 5.30 1.54
C GLN A 29 10.64 6.68 2.15
N LYS A 30 11.72 7.35 1.73
CA LYS A 30 12.06 8.70 2.19
C LYS A 30 10.99 9.72 1.78
N LYS A 31 10.52 9.66 0.52
CA LYS A 31 9.48 10.57 -0.01
C LYS A 31 8.18 10.43 0.78
N LEU A 32 7.75 9.20 1.06
CA LEU A 32 6.58 8.90 1.89
C LEU A 32 6.75 9.46 3.30
N LEU A 33 7.86 9.11 3.97
CA LEU A 33 8.11 9.53 5.35
C LEU A 33 8.19 11.05 5.50
N ASP A 34 8.85 11.75 4.58
CA ASP A 34 8.98 13.19 4.65
C ASP A 34 7.62 13.88 4.49
N ALA A 35 6.81 13.42 3.53
CA ALA A 35 5.47 13.95 3.32
C ALA A 35 4.55 13.65 4.51
N LEU A 36 4.48 12.39 4.94
CA LEU A 36 3.59 11.94 6.02
C LEU A 36 3.96 12.55 7.37
N ASN A 37 5.25 12.62 7.73
CA ASN A 37 5.66 13.27 8.98
C ASN A 37 5.38 14.77 8.96
N LYS A 38 5.53 15.44 7.81
CA LYS A 38 5.18 16.85 7.66
C LYS A 38 3.68 17.08 7.88
N ASP A 39 2.84 16.18 7.35
CA ASP A 39 1.39 16.29 7.53
C ASP A 39 0.94 15.87 8.93
N ARG A 40 1.56 14.87 9.57
CA ARG A 40 1.33 14.54 10.99
C ARG A 40 1.66 15.73 11.90
N LEU A 41 2.76 16.44 11.61
CA LEU A 41 3.11 17.66 12.34
C LEU A 41 2.09 18.79 12.13
N ARG A 42 1.52 18.93 10.93
CA ARG A 42 0.42 19.89 10.68
C ARG A 42 -0.86 19.48 11.40
N ALA A 43 -1.21 18.20 11.37
CA ALA A 43 -2.36 17.65 12.08
C ALA A 43 -2.26 17.88 13.60
N GLN A 44 -1.05 17.78 14.16
CA GLN A 44 -0.78 18.13 15.57
C GLN A 44 -1.19 19.58 15.91
N GLN A 45 -1.03 20.52 14.98
CA GLN A 45 -1.38 21.92 15.22
C GLN A 45 -2.90 22.12 15.37
N ALA A 46 -3.71 21.20 14.83
CA ALA A 46 -5.16 21.21 14.95
C ALA A 46 -5.68 20.65 16.29
N SER A 47 -4.84 19.94 17.07
CA SER A 47 -5.24 19.38 18.36
C SER A 47 -4.11 19.42 19.38
N LYS A 48 -4.33 20.14 20.49
CA LYS A 48 -3.36 20.24 21.59
C LYS A 48 -3.23 18.95 22.41
N SER A 49 -4.15 17.99 22.25
CA SER A 49 -4.16 16.72 23.01
C SER A 49 -3.55 15.55 22.26
N ILE A 50 -3.24 15.69 20.97
CA ILE A 50 -2.68 14.62 20.14
C ILE A 50 -1.25 15.01 19.77
N GLY A 51 -0.28 14.21 20.20
CA GLY A 51 1.14 14.37 19.86
C GLY A 51 1.58 13.28 18.89
N PHE A 52 2.24 13.66 17.80
CA PHE A 52 2.78 12.71 16.83
C PHE A 52 4.28 12.58 17.01
N GLU A 53 4.73 11.39 17.39
CA GLU A 53 6.13 11.04 17.20
C GLU A 53 6.46 10.91 15.71
N ARG A 54 7.72 11.18 15.38
CA ARG A 54 8.22 11.04 14.01
C ARG A 54 8.21 9.58 13.61
N LEU A 55 7.45 9.25 12.56
CA LEU A 55 7.46 7.92 11.96
C LEU A 55 8.83 7.60 11.36
N THR A 56 9.27 6.37 11.59
CA THR A 56 10.48 5.78 11.00
C THR A 56 10.10 4.56 10.16
N TYR A 57 10.89 4.28 9.11
CA TYR A 57 10.61 3.14 8.24
C TYR A 57 11.07 1.84 8.90
N ASP A 58 10.25 0.81 8.83
CA ASP A 58 10.54 -0.52 9.38
C ASP A 58 10.36 -1.59 8.28
N LEU A 59 11.47 -2.24 7.94
CA LEU A 59 11.49 -3.25 6.86
C LEU A 59 10.77 -4.55 7.24
N GLU A 60 10.60 -4.85 8.53
CA GLU A 60 9.81 -6.01 8.94
C GLU A 60 8.31 -5.71 8.80
N LEU A 61 7.88 -4.48 9.06
CA LEU A 61 6.52 -4.04 8.72
C LEU A 61 6.29 -4.03 7.20
N GLU A 62 7.30 -3.66 6.40
CA GLU A 62 7.22 -3.71 4.93
C GLU A 62 6.99 -5.14 4.43
N LYS A 63 7.76 -6.11 4.95
CA LYS A 63 7.57 -7.53 4.65
C LYS A 63 6.17 -8.01 5.01
N LYS A 64 5.67 -7.63 6.19
CA LYS A 64 4.30 -7.96 6.62
C LYS A 64 3.26 -7.33 5.69
N ALA A 65 3.48 -6.09 5.26
CA ALA A 65 2.57 -5.41 4.35
C ALA A 65 2.55 -6.07 2.97
N ALA A 66 3.70 -6.51 2.47
CA ALA A 66 3.83 -7.22 1.20
C ALA A 66 3.22 -8.64 1.24
N ALA A 67 3.23 -9.29 2.40
CA ALA A 67 2.69 -10.63 2.60
C ALA A 67 1.27 -10.63 3.18
N PHE A 68 0.60 -9.47 3.24
CA PHE A 68 -0.73 -9.36 3.84
C PHE A 68 -1.76 -10.17 3.05
N ASP A 69 -2.51 -11.03 3.74
CA ASP A 69 -3.59 -11.81 3.13
C ASP A 69 -4.88 -10.97 3.15
N CYS A 70 -5.40 -10.58 1.99
CA CYS A 70 -6.56 -9.69 1.86
C CYS A 70 -7.91 -10.30 2.25
N LYS A 71 -7.93 -11.48 2.87
CA LYS A 71 -9.17 -12.12 3.32
C LYS A 71 -9.76 -11.44 4.56
N PRO A 72 -11.09 -11.47 4.75
CA PRO A 72 -11.75 -10.86 5.89
C PRO A 72 -11.20 -11.30 7.27
N GLU A 73 -10.80 -12.57 7.41
CA GLU A 73 -10.26 -13.10 8.66
C GLU A 73 -8.92 -12.46 9.04
N SER A 74 -8.13 -12.01 8.05
CA SER A 74 -6.86 -11.33 8.30
C SER A 74 -7.05 -9.98 8.96
N TYR A 75 -8.14 -9.26 8.66
CA TYR A 75 -8.50 -8.04 9.38
C TYR A 75 -8.97 -8.32 10.81
N SER A 76 -9.50 -9.53 11.04
CA SER A 76 -9.91 -10.01 12.36
C SER A 76 -8.71 -10.42 13.24
N SER A 77 -7.54 -10.65 12.64
CA SER A 77 -6.29 -10.99 13.35
C SER A 77 -5.70 -9.83 14.16
N GLY A 78 -6.31 -8.65 14.08
CA GLY A 78 -5.89 -7.45 14.81
C GLY A 78 -4.79 -6.65 14.10
N VAL A 79 -4.37 -7.04 12.89
CA VAL A 79 -3.44 -6.23 12.08
C VAL A 79 -4.23 -5.32 11.15
N ALA A 80 -4.10 -4.02 11.34
CA ALA A 80 -4.73 -3.00 10.51
C ALA A 80 -3.82 -2.59 9.35
N MET A 81 -4.33 -2.77 8.13
CA MET A 81 -3.71 -2.26 6.91
C MET A 81 -4.40 -0.98 6.48
N THR A 82 -3.63 0.09 6.25
CA THR A 82 -4.15 1.31 5.63
C THR A 82 -3.84 1.32 4.15
N ALA A 83 -4.87 1.30 3.30
CA ALA A 83 -4.72 1.35 1.85
C ALA A 83 -4.11 2.68 1.38
N LEU A 84 -3.31 2.63 0.29
CA LEU A 84 -2.70 3.81 -0.33
C LEU A 84 -3.52 4.36 -1.51
N GLN A 85 -4.28 3.49 -2.18
CA GLN A 85 -5.19 3.80 -3.29
C GLN A 85 -6.42 2.88 -3.24
N TRP A 86 -7.54 3.35 -3.79
CA TRP A 86 -8.76 2.56 -4.00
C TRP A 86 -9.57 3.01 -5.22
N ASP A 87 -10.49 2.15 -5.68
CA ASP A 87 -11.32 2.40 -6.85
C ASP A 87 -12.56 3.26 -6.55
N SER A 88 -13.35 3.61 -7.57
CA SER A 88 -14.54 4.44 -7.36
C SER A 88 -15.57 3.84 -6.39
N VAL A 89 -15.58 2.52 -6.21
CA VAL A 89 -16.44 1.86 -5.21
C VAL A 89 -16.00 2.23 -3.80
N GLY A 90 -14.69 2.40 -3.57
CA GLY A 90 -14.14 2.97 -2.33
C GLY A 90 -14.64 4.38 -2.04
N ASP A 91 -14.78 5.23 -3.06
CA ASP A 91 -15.34 6.58 -2.89
C ASP A 91 -16.83 6.52 -2.49
N GLU A 92 -17.62 5.64 -3.13
CA GLU A 92 -19.02 5.44 -2.76
C GLU A 92 -19.17 4.92 -1.31
N LEU A 93 -18.34 3.96 -0.90
CA LEU A 93 -18.30 3.45 0.48
C LEU A 93 -18.00 4.57 1.48
N TYR A 94 -17.04 5.45 1.17
CA TYR A 94 -16.69 6.58 2.02
C TYR A 94 -17.89 7.51 2.26
N GLU A 95 -18.59 7.86 1.19
CA GLU A 95 -19.71 8.81 1.24
C GLU A 95 -20.92 8.22 1.95
N GLU A 96 -21.30 6.98 1.64
CA GLU A 96 -22.56 6.39 2.11
C GLU A 96 -22.43 5.71 3.48
N VAL A 97 -21.30 5.05 3.76
CA VAL A 97 -21.11 4.22 4.96
C VAL A 97 -20.31 4.96 6.02
N TYR A 98 -19.13 5.49 5.67
CA TYR A 98 -18.18 6.00 6.66
C TYR A 98 -18.43 7.45 7.09
N LYS A 99 -19.32 8.18 6.39
CA LYS A 99 -19.94 9.46 6.83
C LYS A 99 -18.93 10.45 7.45
N GLY A 100 -17.77 10.59 6.82
CA GLY A 100 -16.70 11.52 7.24
C GLY A 100 -15.57 10.92 8.07
N ILE A 101 -15.51 9.60 8.27
CA ILE A 101 -14.28 8.92 8.72
C ILE A 101 -13.39 8.67 7.51
N VAL A 102 -12.23 9.32 7.46
CA VAL A 102 -11.33 9.21 6.30
C VAL A 102 -10.56 7.88 6.35
N PHE A 103 -10.51 7.10 5.28
CA PHE A 103 -9.85 5.78 5.30
C PHE A 103 -8.34 5.81 5.58
N ASN A 104 -7.66 6.94 5.33
CA ASN A 104 -6.24 7.08 5.66
C ASN A 104 -5.98 7.49 7.11
N VAL A 105 -7.00 7.52 7.99
CA VAL A 105 -6.82 7.84 9.42
C VAL A 105 -5.79 6.95 10.10
N GLY A 106 -5.63 5.70 9.65
CA GLY A 106 -4.59 4.81 10.18
C GLY A 106 -3.17 5.35 10.01
N LEU A 107 -2.88 6.08 8.92
CA LEU A 107 -1.57 6.75 8.75
C LEU A 107 -1.36 7.90 9.77
N PHE A 108 -2.43 8.33 10.44
CA PHE A 108 -2.47 9.34 11.48
C PHE A 108 -2.82 8.75 12.86
N ASP A 109 -2.58 7.45 13.07
CA ASP A 109 -2.56 6.89 14.41
C ASP A 109 -1.33 7.41 15.16
N TRP A 110 -1.57 8.27 16.15
CA TRP A 110 -0.53 8.91 16.97
C TRP A 110 0.18 7.95 17.92
N ARG A 111 -0.41 6.77 18.16
CA ARG A 111 0.15 5.72 19.03
C ARG A 111 1.28 4.94 18.35
N GLN A 112 1.47 5.15 17.05
CA GLN A 112 2.40 4.43 16.20
C GLN A 112 3.62 5.30 15.86
N THR A 113 4.80 4.70 15.85
CA THR A 113 6.11 5.34 15.62
C THR A 113 6.87 4.72 14.44
N LYS A 114 6.36 3.62 13.89
CA LYS A 114 6.94 2.86 12.79
C LYS A 114 5.94 2.65 11.68
N ILE A 115 6.44 2.52 10.46
CA ILE A 115 5.63 2.23 9.26
C ILE A 115 6.42 1.36 8.28
N GLY A 116 5.73 0.42 7.65
CA GLY A 116 6.24 -0.29 6.48
C GLY A 116 5.11 -0.50 5.49
N CYS A 117 5.41 -0.38 4.18
CA CYS A 117 4.38 -0.35 3.15
C CYS A 117 4.77 -1.15 1.91
N SER A 118 3.80 -1.88 1.37
CA SER A 118 3.89 -2.48 0.04
C SER A 118 3.16 -1.61 -0.97
N LYS A 119 3.73 -1.45 -2.16
CA LYS A 119 3.07 -0.75 -3.29
C LYS A 119 2.41 -1.70 -4.27
N GLU A 120 2.71 -2.99 -4.20
CA GLU A 120 2.20 -4.02 -5.14
C GLU A 120 1.04 -4.84 -4.55
N ILE A 121 0.79 -4.77 -3.24
CA ILE A 121 -0.33 -5.48 -2.63
C ILE A 121 -1.65 -4.95 -3.20
N THR A 122 -2.50 -5.86 -3.68
CA THR A 122 -3.83 -5.54 -4.21
C THR A 122 -4.85 -6.39 -3.49
N CYS A 123 -5.84 -5.75 -2.87
CA CYS A 123 -6.94 -6.45 -2.19
C CYS A 123 -8.25 -6.13 -2.90
N THR A 124 -8.97 -7.19 -3.28
CA THR A 124 -10.33 -7.10 -3.82
C THR A 124 -11.30 -7.72 -2.82
N VAL A 125 -12.29 -6.95 -2.38
CA VAL A 125 -13.33 -7.41 -1.45
C VAL A 125 -14.68 -7.23 -2.11
N LYS A 126 -15.46 -8.30 -2.18
CA LYS A 126 -16.86 -8.22 -2.61
C LYS A 126 -17.71 -7.75 -1.43
N ILE A 127 -18.43 -6.66 -1.61
CA ILE A 127 -19.26 -6.07 -0.55
C ILE A 127 -20.42 -7.03 -0.25
N ALA A 128 -20.45 -7.54 0.97
CA ALA A 128 -21.51 -8.42 1.46
C ALA A 128 -22.69 -7.60 2.02
N GLU A 129 -23.84 -8.24 2.14
CA GLU A 129 -24.99 -7.67 2.83
C GLU A 129 -24.67 -7.41 4.31
N GLY A 130 -25.12 -6.27 4.83
CA GLY A 130 -24.93 -5.90 6.22
C GLY A 130 -25.87 -4.78 6.65
N PRO A 131 -26.07 -4.58 7.97
CA PRO A 131 -27.07 -3.64 8.51
C PRO A 131 -26.87 -2.18 8.06
N GLU A 132 -25.62 -1.80 7.77
CA GLU A 132 -25.23 -0.44 7.41
C GLU A 132 -24.73 -0.32 5.96
N VAL A 133 -24.88 -1.38 5.16
CA VAL A 133 -24.44 -1.41 3.76
C VAL A 133 -25.61 -1.07 2.84
N PRO A 134 -25.54 0.04 2.09
CA PRO A 134 -26.53 0.40 1.07
C PRO A 134 -26.72 -0.69 0.01
N ALA A 135 -27.97 -0.94 -0.39
CA ALA A 135 -28.30 -2.01 -1.34
C ALA A 135 -27.62 -1.86 -2.72
N ASN A 136 -27.35 -0.62 -3.15
CA ASN A 136 -26.61 -0.29 -4.37
C ASN A 136 -25.12 -0.66 -4.32
N LEU A 137 -24.57 -0.93 -3.15
CA LEU A 137 -23.17 -1.35 -2.98
C LEU A 137 -23.02 -2.86 -2.86
N ILE A 138 -24.08 -3.58 -2.49
CA ILE A 138 -24.03 -5.03 -2.30
C ILE A 138 -23.61 -5.72 -3.60
N GLY A 139 -22.60 -6.58 -3.50
CA GLY A 139 -22.07 -7.37 -4.62
C GLY A 139 -21.07 -6.63 -5.50
N LYS A 140 -20.87 -5.30 -5.34
CA LYS A 140 -19.76 -4.60 -5.99
C LYS A 140 -18.41 -5.07 -5.45
N GLU A 141 -17.39 -5.00 -6.29
CA GLU A 141 -16.01 -5.25 -5.89
C GLU A 141 -15.37 -3.94 -5.49
N PHE A 142 -14.84 -3.89 -4.26
CA PHE A 142 -14.00 -2.82 -3.76
C PHE A 142 -12.55 -3.24 -3.89
N VAL A 143 -11.78 -2.48 -4.68
CA VAL A 143 -10.36 -2.75 -4.93
C VAL A 143 -9.49 -1.70 -4.25
N THR A 144 -8.47 -2.16 -3.54
CA THR A 144 -7.40 -1.33 -2.98
C THR A 144 -6.04 -1.75 -3.54
N VAL A 145 -5.15 -0.78 -3.73
CA VAL A 145 -3.78 -1.02 -4.21
C VAL A 145 -2.78 -0.28 -3.33
N GLY A 146 -1.75 -1.00 -2.94
CA GLY A 146 -0.77 -0.56 -1.96
C GLY A 146 -1.36 -0.49 -0.55
N GLY A 147 -0.51 -0.72 0.44
CA GLY A 147 -0.94 -0.74 1.83
C GLY A 147 0.22 -0.54 2.79
N CYS A 148 -0.06 0.14 3.89
CA CYS A 148 0.87 0.35 4.99
C CYS A 148 0.38 -0.30 6.28
N ILE A 149 1.31 -0.93 7.00
CA ILE A 149 1.13 -1.36 8.38
C ILE A 149 1.94 -0.42 9.27
N LEU A 150 1.30 0.06 10.34
CA LEU A 150 1.95 0.89 11.35
C LEU A 150 2.28 0.06 12.60
N GLY A 151 3.32 0.45 13.32
CA GLY A 151 3.74 -0.19 14.56
C GLY A 151 4.09 0.84 15.64
N PRO A 152 4.17 0.43 16.92
CA PRO A 152 4.37 -0.96 17.34
C PRO A 152 3.10 -1.78 17.56
N LEU A 153 1.92 -1.15 17.70
CA LEU A 153 0.72 -1.87 18.12
C LEU A 153 0.15 -2.72 16.98
N THR A 154 0.30 -2.30 15.72
CA THR A 154 -0.27 -2.93 14.52
C THR A 154 -1.80 -3.02 14.48
N THR A 155 -2.47 -2.73 15.59
CA THR A 155 -3.93 -2.67 15.72
C THR A 155 -4.53 -1.38 15.18
N ASP A 156 -5.81 -1.47 14.81
CA ASP A 156 -6.58 -0.31 14.40
C ASP A 156 -6.86 0.66 15.57
N MET A 157 -7.27 1.87 15.23
CA MET A 157 -7.80 2.86 16.16
C MET A 157 -9.22 2.50 16.60
N PHE A 158 -9.59 2.83 17.83
CA PHE A 158 -10.98 2.77 18.25
C PHE A 158 -11.82 3.81 17.49
N GLU A 159 -13.12 3.56 17.31
CA GLU A 159 -14.00 4.46 16.55
C GLU A 159 -13.99 5.91 17.03
N GLY A 160 -13.92 6.13 18.36
CA GLY A 160 -13.76 7.47 18.92
C GLY A 160 -12.46 8.15 18.52
N GLU A 161 -11.37 7.40 18.43
CA GLU A 161 -10.06 7.88 18.00
C GLU A 161 -10.05 8.18 16.49
N LYS A 162 -10.66 7.32 15.66
CA LYS A 162 -10.81 7.56 14.21
C LYS A 162 -11.58 8.84 13.92
N ARG A 163 -12.67 9.08 14.66
CA ARG A 163 -13.46 10.32 14.57
C ARG A 163 -12.66 11.54 15.01
N ALA A 164 -11.82 11.41 16.04
CA ALA A 164 -10.93 12.49 16.45
C ALA A 164 -9.87 12.80 15.39
N ALA A 165 -9.22 11.75 14.84
CA ALA A 165 -8.21 11.89 13.78
C ALA A 165 -8.77 12.51 12.50
N SER A 166 -10.00 12.15 12.11
CA SER A 166 -10.67 12.71 10.92
C SER A 166 -10.91 14.22 11.01
N LYS A 167 -10.93 14.79 12.22
CA LYS A 167 -11.09 16.23 12.46
C LYS A 167 -9.78 17.02 12.40
N LEU A 168 -8.63 16.36 12.20
CA LEU A 168 -7.31 17.00 12.19
C LEU A 168 -6.95 17.66 10.85
N GLY A 169 -7.89 17.74 9.91
CA GLY A 169 -7.63 18.31 8.57
C GLY A 169 -6.61 17.46 7.79
N ILE A 170 -6.65 16.13 7.97
CA ILE A 170 -5.73 15.23 7.28
C ILE A 170 -5.97 15.27 5.76
N PRO A 171 -4.92 15.09 4.93
CA PRO A 171 -5.08 15.12 3.48
C PRO A 171 -6.00 14.00 2.99
N LYS A 172 -6.50 14.17 1.75
CA LYS A 172 -7.20 13.09 1.04
C LYS A 172 -6.36 11.82 1.04
N ALA A 173 -7.05 10.69 1.13
CA ALA A 173 -6.39 9.41 1.34
C ALA A 173 -5.48 8.96 0.20
N THR A 174 -5.86 9.25 -1.05
CA THR A 174 -5.07 8.90 -2.23
C THR A 174 -3.74 9.64 -2.33
N LYS A 175 -3.55 10.74 -1.59
CA LYS A 175 -2.37 11.61 -1.67
C LYS A 175 -1.05 10.84 -1.64
N TYR A 176 -0.93 9.86 -0.75
CA TYR A 176 0.32 9.12 -0.58
C TYR A 176 0.51 8.06 -1.65
N GLY A 177 -0.57 7.45 -2.15
CA GLY A 177 -0.50 6.60 -3.34
C GLY A 177 -0.08 7.40 -4.58
N ASP A 178 -0.68 8.58 -4.79
CA ASP A 178 -0.32 9.48 -5.90
C ASP A 178 1.14 9.93 -5.83
N LEU A 179 1.61 10.27 -4.63
CA LEU A 179 3.00 10.63 -4.35
C LEU A 179 3.97 9.52 -4.76
N LEU A 180 3.54 8.26 -4.59
CA LEU A 180 4.32 7.06 -4.91
C LEU A 180 4.07 6.54 -6.34
N GLY A 181 3.21 7.21 -7.11
CA GLY A 181 2.87 6.78 -8.47
C GLY A 181 2.05 5.49 -8.52
N ILE A 182 1.38 5.11 -7.42
CA ILE A 182 0.50 3.96 -7.36
C ILE A 182 -0.77 4.28 -8.15
N LYS A 183 -1.11 3.40 -9.09
CA LYS A 183 -2.31 3.52 -9.91
C LYS A 183 -3.14 2.26 -9.77
N ILE A 184 -4.45 2.42 -9.76
CA ILE A 184 -5.36 1.32 -9.96
C ILE A 184 -5.49 1.11 -11.46
N SER A 185 -5.03 -0.03 -11.94
CA SER A 185 -5.45 -0.51 -13.25
C SER A 185 -6.94 -0.79 -13.13
N SER A 186 -7.78 -0.01 -13.83
CA SER A 186 -9.18 -0.39 -14.01
C SER A 186 -9.19 -1.75 -14.70
N GLY A 187 -9.58 -2.77 -13.95
CA GLY A 187 -9.67 -4.14 -14.44
C GLY A 187 -10.63 -4.19 -15.64
N GLU A 188 -10.18 -4.91 -16.65
CA GLU A 188 -10.89 -5.28 -17.85
C GLU A 188 -12.32 -5.72 -17.54
N GLU A 189 -13.28 -5.29 -18.38
CA GLU A 189 -14.57 -5.95 -18.49
C GLU A 189 -14.34 -7.46 -18.48
N ALA A 190 -15.04 -8.15 -17.58
CA ALA A 190 -15.16 -9.59 -17.60
C ALA A 190 -15.65 -10.01 -18.99
N LYS A 191 -14.72 -10.29 -19.91
CA LYS A 191 -15.00 -11.05 -21.12
C LYS A 191 -15.38 -12.43 -20.64
N THR A 192 -16.69 -12.60 -20.51
CA THR A 192 -17.38 -13.88 -20.48
C THR A 192 -16.71 -14.78 -21.51
N GLY A 193 -15.97 -15.76 -21.01
CA GLY A 193 -15.26 -16.72 -21.83
C GLY A 193 -16.27 -17.50 -22.67
N THR A 194 -16.44 -17.09 -23.92
CA THR A 194 -16.96 -17.96 -24.96
C THR A 194 -15.77 -18.47 -25.75
N LEU A 195 -15.35 -19.70 -25.42
CA LEU A 195 -14.43 -20.48 -26.23
C LEU A 195 -15.04 -20.65 -27.63
N THR A 196 -14.51 -19.93 -28.62
CA THR A 196 -14.63 -20.33 -30.02
C THR A 196 -13.25 -20.29 -30.65
N SER A 197 -12.71 -21.49 -30.83
CA SER A 197 -11.60 -21.78 -31.71
C SER A 197 -12.06 -21.56 -33.16
N SER A 198 -11.39 -20.67 -33.89
CA SER A 198 -11.27 -20.77 -35.35
C SER A 198 -10.00 -20.05 -35.78
N GLY A 199 -9.04 -20.81 -36.31
CA GLY A 199 -7.75 -20.29 -36.75
C GLY A 199 -7.83 -19.41 -38.00
N ASN A 200 -6.90 -18.47 -38.13
CA ASN A 200 -5.86 -18.49 -39.17
C ASN A 200 -4.91 -17.28 -39.05
N SER A 201 -3.60 -17.59 -38.98
CA SER A 201 -2.45 -16.96 -39.66
C SER A 201 -2.05 -15.49 -39.44
N PHE A 202 -0.73 -15.27 -39.59
CA PHE A 202 0.08 -14.03 -39.61
C PHE A 202 0.41 -13.47 -38.21
N GLY A 203 1.62 -13.59 -37.66
CA GLY A 203 2.95 -13.75 -38.21
C GLY A 203 3.79 -12.55 -37.80
N ILE A 204 4.84 -12.74 -36.99
CA ILE A 204 6.11 -11.99 -37.00
C ILE A 204 7.12 -12.80 -36.19
N VAL A 205 8.17 -13.22 -36.90
CA VAL A 205 9.35 -13.94 -36.43
C VAL A 205 10.33 -12.90 -35.89
N SER A 206 10.78 -13.05 -34.64
CA SER A 206 11.97 -12.35 -34.14
C SER A 206 13.14 -13.33 -34.15
N PHE A 207 14.09 -13.05 -35.03
CA PHE A 207 15.26 -13.86 -35.34
C PHE A 207 16.18 -14.06 -34.13
N LEU A 208 16.60 -15.32 -33.97
CA LEU A 208 17.61 -15.80 -33.05
C LEU A 208 19.02 -15.31 -33.41
N ALA A 209 19.76 -15.07 -32.33
CA ALA A 209 21.20 -14.93 -32.17
C ALA A 209 22.09 -15.51 -33.29
N ILE A 210 23.01 -14.66 -33.78
CA ILE A 210 24.32 -15.07 -34.27
C ILE A 210 25.34 -14.13 -33.62
N MET A 211 26.30 -14.69 -32.89
CA MET A 211 27.73 -14.35 -32.92
C MET A 211 28.45 -15.21 -31.87
N ILE A 212 28.76 -16.46 -32.25
CA ILE A 212 29.92 -17.18 -31.72
C ILE A 212 31.00 -16.97 -32.77
N PHE A 213 32.12 -16.33 -32.41
CA PHE A 213 33.49 -16.72 -32.80
C PHE A 213 34.54 -15.79 -32.16
N TYR A 214 35.62 -16.42 -31.67
CA TYR A 214 36.93 -15.93 -31.20
C TYR A 214 37.08 -15.47 -29.74
N LEU A 215 37.51 -16.38 -28.85
CA LEU A 215 38.94 -16.66 -28.58
C LEU A 215 39.10 -18.02 -27.87
#